data_AF-A0A5E4KWX8-F1
#
_entry.id   AF-A0A5E4KWX8-F1
#
_cell.length_a   1.000
_cell.length_b   1.000
_cell.length_c   1.000
_cell.angle_alpha   90.00
_cell.angle_beta   90.00
_cell.angle_gamma   90.00
#
_symmetry.space_group_name_H-M   'P 1'
#
loop_
_entity.id
_entity.type
_entity.pdbx_description
1 polymer ?
#
loop_
_entity_poly.entity_id
_entity_poly.type
_entity_poly.pdbx_seq_one_letter_code
_entity_poly.pdbx_strand_id
1 'polypeptide(L)' 'MIDDAKINNVKDLIKVITKHDVGDVVNVGLFRGQKKIQLKTRIERAPSDRMNQNG' A
#
# COMPACT_ATOMS: atom_id res chain seq x y z
N MET A 1 -9.18 -3.06 -1.29
CA MET A 1 -8.79 -3.08 -2.72
C MET A 1 -7.73 -2.00 -2.92
N ILE A 2 -6.85 -2.21 -3.87
CA ILE A 2 -5.92 -1.19 -4.39
C ILE A 2 -6.18 -1.16 -5.89
N ASP A 3 -6.68 -0.03 -6.40
CA ASP A 3 -7.29 0.06 -7.73
C ASP A 3 -8.27 -1.11 -7.95
N ASP A 4 -8.16 -1.84 -9.05
CA ASP A 4 -9.05 -2.97 -9.35
C ASP A 4 -8.64 -4.28 -8.65
N ALA A 5 -7.53 -4.28 -7.91
CA ALA A 5 -7.03 -5.47 -7.24
C ALA A 5 -7.75 -5.72 -5.90
N LYS A 6 -8.36 -6.92 -5.78
CA LYS A 6 -8.90 -7.41 -4.51
C LYS A 6 -7.77 -7.82 -3.57
N ILE A 7 -7.82 -7.34 -2.34
CA ILE A 7 -6.86 -7.65 -1.28
C ILE A 7 -7.61 -8.44 -0.20
N ASN A 8 -7.26 -9.70 0.00
CA ASN A 8 -7.89 -10.55 1.02
C ASN A 8 -7.00 -10.75 2.25
N ASN A 9 -5.69 -10.58 2.10
CA ASN A 9 -4.70 -10.75 3.16
C ASN A 9 -3.49 -9.83 2.92
N VAL A 10 -2.57 -9.79 3.88
CA VAL A 10 -1.36 -8.95 3.81
C VAL A 10 -0.42 -9.35 2.67
N LYS A 11 -0.37 -10.63 2.30
CA LYS A 11 0.48 -11.12 1.20
C LYS A 11 -0.01 -10.60 -0.16
N ASP A 12 -1.33 -10.52 -0.35
CA ASP A 12 -1.92 -9.90 -1.54
C ASP A 12 -1.56 -8.41 -1.62
N LEU A 13 -1.64 -7.71 -0.48
CA LEU A 13 -1.29 -6.30 -0.40
C LEU A 13 0.16 -6.06 -0.86
N ILE A 14 1.12 -6.79 -0.28
CA ILE A 14 2.54 -6.65 -0.64
C ILE A 14 2.74 -6.92 -2.13
N LYS A 15 2.19 -8.02 -2.66
CA LYS A 15 2.30 -8.38 -4.08
C LYS A 15 1.73 -7.32 -5.03
N VAL A 16 0.68 -6.61 -4.62
CA VAL A 16 0.07 -5.56 -5.46
C VAL A 16 0.90 -4.28 -5.37
N ILE A 17 1.31 -3.86 -4.17
CA ILE A 17 2.10 -2.64 -3.98
C ILE A 17 3.47 -2.75 -4.67
N THR A 18 4.13 -3.92 -4.65
CA THR A 18 5.43 -4.12 -5.32
C THR A 18 5.38 -4.09 -6.84
N LYS A 19 4.19 -4.04 -7.46
CA LYS A 19 4.03 -3.88 -8.91
C LYS A 19 3.92 -2.42 -9.36
N HIS A 20 3.75 -1.50 -8.41
CA HIS A 20 3.68 -0.08 -8.67
C HIS A 20 5.06 0.55 -8.53
N ASP A 21 5.27 1.63 -9.26
CA ASP A 21 6.48 2.43 -9.18
C ASP A 21 6.33 3.53 -8.11
N VAL A 22 7.47 4.00 -7.60
CA VAL A 22 7.49 5.16 -6.70
C VAL A 22 6.96 6.38 -7.47
N GLY A 23 5.98 7.07 -6.88
CA GLY A 23 5.29 8.19 -7.50
C GLY A 23 3.91 7.85 -8.04
N ASP A 24 3.59 6.56 -8.22
CA ASP A 24 2.27 6.13 -8.67
C ASP A 24 1.18 6.58 -7.70
N VAL A 25 0.04 6.97 -8.25
CA VAL A 25 -1.14 7.36 -7.46
C VAL A 25 -2.17 6.24 -7.56
N VAL A 26 -2.44 5.59 -6.43
CA VAL A 26 -3.34 4.44 -6.32
C VAL A 26 -4.61 4.78 -5.55
N ASN A 27 -5.71 4.11 -5.89
CA ASN A 27 -6.97 4.22 -5.16
C ASN A 27 -7.08 3.09 -4.13
N VAL A 28 -7.11 3.43 -2.84
CA VAL A 28 -7.22 2.49 -1.73
C VAL A 28 -8.66 2.43 -1.24
N GLY A 29 -9.29 1.27 -1.38
CA GLY A 29 -10.59 0.99 -0.77
C GLY A 29 -10.43 0.17 0.51
N LEU A 30 -10.89 0.70 1.65
CA LEU A 30 -10.83 0.05 2.97
C LEU A 30 -12.14 0.21 3.75
N PHE A 31 -12.33 -0.63 4.76
CA PHE A 31 -13.42 -0.47 5.73
C PHE A 31 -12.89 0.15 7.02
N ARG A 32 -13.54 1.20 7.50
CA ARG A 32 -13.32 1.77 8.83
C ARG A 32 -14.56 1.47 9.67
N GLY A 33 -14.46 0.46 10.54
CA GLY A 33 -15.65 -0.16 11.15
C GLY A 33 -16.54 -0.75 10.05
N GLN A 34 -17.80 -0.33 10.00
CA GLN A 34 -18.76 -0.79 8.98
C GLN A 34 -18.77 0.10 7.71
N LYS A 35 -18.07 1.25 7.72
CA LYS A 35 -18.10 2.19 6.60
C LYS A 35 -17.02 1.84 5.57
N LYS A 36 -17.40 1.70 4.30
CA LYS A 36 -16.47 1.63 3.18
C LYS A 36 -15.96 3.04 2.83
N ILE A 37 -14.65 3.17 2.67
CA ILE A 37 -13.97 4.43 2.35
C ILE A 37 -13.06 4.19 1.15
N GLN A 38 -12.98 5.19 0.27
CA GLN A 38 -11.98 5.26 -0.81
C GLN A 38 -11.05 6.43 -0.55
N LEU A 39 -9.74 6.18 -0.69
CA LEU A 39 -8.68 7.17 -0.56
C LEU A 39 -7.82 7.13 -1.82
N LYS A 40 -7.28 8.27 -2.23
CA LYS A 40 -6.26 8.34 -3.27
C LYS A 40 -4.94 8.69 -2.60
N THR A 41 -3.91 7.87 -2.80
CA THR A 41 -2.60 8.06 -2.17
C THR A 41 -1.47 7.84 -3.16
N ARG A 42 -0.31 8.44 -2.90
CA ARG A 42 0.90 8.26 -3.70
C ARG A 42 1.78 7.18 -3.08
N ILE A 43 2.36 6.32 -3.90
CA ILE A 43 3.38 5.35 -3.49
C ILE A 43 4.69 6.09 -3.25
N GLU A 44 5.21 5.99 -2.03
CA GLU A 44 6.50 6.53 -1.66
C GLU A 44 7.55 5.43 -1.62
N ARG A 45 8.82 5.82 -1.74
CA ARG A 45 9.93 4.87 -1.59
C ARG A 45 9.85 4.24 -0.19
N ALA A 46 9.83 2.91 -0.14
CA ALA A 46 9.92 2.20 1.13
C ALA A 46 11.18 2.68 1.89
N PRO A 47 11.10 2.90 3.22
CA PRO A 47 12.27 3.24 4.00
C PRO A 47 13.35 2.18 3.76
N SER A 48 14.55 2.59 3.32
CA SER A 48 15.71 1.72 3.40
C SER A 48 15.89 1.38 4.88
N ASP A 49 15.93 0.10 5.22
CA ASP A 49 15.97 -0.41 6.57
C ASP A 49 16.72 0.50 7.57
N ARG A 50 16.05 0.89 8.67
CA ARG A 50 16.68 1.40 9.90
C ARG A 50 17.49 0.31 10.61
N MET A 51 18.26 -0.49 9.86
CA MET A 51 19.01 -1.65 10.35
C MET A 51 20.53 -1.43 10.26
N ASN A 52 21.00 -0.19 10.13
CA ASN A 52 22.43 0.15 10.25
C ASN A 52 22.68 1.62 10.66
N GLN A 53 22.36 2.00 11.90
CA GLN A 53 22.86 3.26 12.51
C GLN A 53 23.33 3.09 13.97
N ASN A 54 23.74 1.88 14.36
CA ASN A 54 24.52 1.65 15.59
C ASN A 54 25.78 0.86 15.22
N GLY A 55 26.68 1.53 14.50
CA GLY A 55 28.06 1.09 14.26
C GLY A 55 29.01 2.16 14.76
#